data_AF-A0A4R2C8Y0-F1
#
_entry.id   AF-A0A4R2C8Y0-F1
#
_cell.length_a   1.000
_cell.length_b   1.000
_cell.length_c   1.000
_cell.angle_alpha   90.00
_cell.angle_beta   90.00
_cell.angle_gamma   90.00
#
_symmetry.space_group_name_H-M   'P 1'
#
loop_
_entity.id
_entity.type
_entity.pdbx_description
1 polymer ?
#
loop_
_entity_poly.entity_id
_entity_poly.type
_entity_poly.pdbx_seq_one_letter_code
_entity_poly.pdbx_strand_id
1 'polypeptide(L)'
;MDRFVEQNSEIHPQEHAAPSDSTAVSADVSATELSAGLPSPVAEANAGLPAHLRDLTDRARTYVEAASSANTRRAYASDWKHFAAWCRRQDLSPLPPDPQVVGLYITACASGTASGSALGSTVGTPTRGGKPNSVSTIERRLAAIGWNCSQRGMPLDRKDRAIATVMAGIRNKHAAPPRQKEAILPEDLIAMLETLDRSALRGLRARAMLLIGFAGGLRRAEVTGLDLGRDQTDDSSGWIEILDKGLLLTLRGKTGWREVEIGRGSSDATCPVVAVETWIKFAKLVQGPLFRRVTGQGKNVGPDRLNDQEVARLVKRTALAAGARGDLSEGVRAEMFAGHSLRAGLASSAEVDERYVQKQLGHASAEMTRRYQRRRDRFRINLTTAAGL
;
A
#
# COMPACT_ATOMS: atom_id res chain seq x y z
N MET A 1 10.38 87.83 -24.52
CA MET A 1 10.75 88.47 -25.80
C MET A 1 10.71 87.37 -26.85
N ASP A 2 9.53 86.97 -27.37
CA ASP A 2 8.53 87.72 -28.16
C ASP A 2 9.04 88.00 -29.60
N ARG A 3 8.30 87.78 -30.70
CA ARG A 3 6.92 87.27 -30.88
C ARG A 3 6.70 86.68 -32.30
N PHE A 4 5.73 85.76 -32.39
CA PHE A 4 4.66 85.58 -33.42
C PHE A 4 4.66 86.45 -34.69
N VAL A 5 4.31 85.88 -35.86
CA VAL A 5 3.03 86.02 -36.66
C VAL A 5 3.27 85.32 -38.04
N GLU A 6 2.36 84.61 -38.76
CA GLU A 6 0.92 84.29 -38.59
C GLU A 6 0.46 82.91 -39.19
N GLN A 7 -0.76 82.52 -38.81
CA GLN A 7 -1.79 81.52 -39.22
C GLN A 7 -1.94 80.92 -40.66
N ASN A 8 -2.57 79.70 -40.68
CA ASN A 8 -3.67 79.12 -41.51
C ASN A 8 -3.68 79.24 -43.06
N SER A 9 -4.27 78.35 -43.88
CA SER A 9 -5.40 77.37 -43.73
C SER A 9 -5.06 76.04 -44.46
N GLU A 10 -5.84 74.95 -44.58
CA GLU A 10 -7.29 74.62 -44.68
C GLU A 10 -7.56 73.29 -43.91
N ILE A 11 -8.61 73.09 -43.10
CA ILE A 11 -10.08 72.95 -43.35
C ILE A 11 -10.50 71.61 -44.00
N HIS A 12 -11.35 70.87 -43.27
CA HIS A 12 -11.90 69.53 -43.56
C HIS A 12 -13.31 69.65 -44.19
N PRO A 13 -13.89 68.59 -44.83
CA PRO A 13 -14.53 67.49 -44.07
C PRO A 13 -14.38 66.11 -44.80
N GLN A 14 -15.09 65.00 -44.56
CA GLN A 14 -16.18 64.72 -43.61
C GLN A 14 -16.06 63.32 -42.92
N GLU A 15 -17.02 62.40 -43.08
CA GLU A 15 -17.34 61.37 -42.06
C GLU A 15 -17.77 59.99 -42.59
N HIS A 16 -17.73 59.02 -41.66
CA HIS A 16 -18.39 57.69 -41.54
C HIS A 16 -17.42 56.49 -41.60
N ALA A 17 -17.43 55.52 -40.66
CA ALA A 17 -17.97 55.44 -39.28
C ALA A 17 -17.22 54.30 -38.51
N ALA A 18 -17.30 54.24 -37.17
CA ALA A 18 -16.57 53.27 -36.31
C ALA A 18 -17.19 51.84 -36.31
N PRO A 19 -16.52 50.77 -35.81
CA PRO A 19 -15.95 50.59 -34.45
C PRO A 19 -14.41 50.46 -34.43
N SER A 20 -13.63 50.65 -33.35
CA SER A 20 -13.76 50.44 -31.88
C SER A 20 -13.30 49.06 -31.36
N ASP A 21 -12.17 49.10 -30.65
CA ASP A 21 -11.64 48.20 -29.59
C ASP A 21 -11.60 46.68 -29.80
N SER A 22 -10.45 46.19 -30.27
CA SER A 22 -10.01 44.81 -30.05
C SER A 22 -9.65 44.56 -28.59
N THR A 23 -10.62 44.19 -27.76
CA THR A 23 -10.37 43.67 -26.41
C THR A 23 -9.58 42.36 -26.49
N ALA A 24 -8.33 42.38 -26.00
CA ALA A 24 -7.54 41.17 -25.80
C ALA A 24 -8.16 40.33 -24.66
N VAL A 25 -8.93 39.31 -25.01
CA VAL A 25 -9.65 38.47 -24.04
C VAL A 25 -8.65 37.67 -23.20
N SER A 26 -8.48 38.06 -21.94
CA SER A 26 -7.79 37.26 -20.94
C SER A 26 -8.60 35.98 -20.66
N ALA A 27 -8.19 34.87 -21.29
CA ALA A 27 -8.71 33.55 -20.98
C ALA A 27 -8.20 33.09 -19.60
N ASP A 28 -8.94 33.42 -18.55
CA ASP A 28 -8.71 32.88 -17.20
C ASP A 28 -8.89 31.36 -17.20
N VAL A 29 -7.79 30.61 -17.10
CA VAL A 29 -7.81 29.14 -17.07
C VAL A 29 -8.10 28.67 -15.63
N SER A 30 -9.33 28.95 -15.19
CA SER A 30 -9.79 28.73 -13.82
C SER A 30 -9.87 27.23 -13.44
N ALA A 31 -8.80 26.77 -12.80
CA ALA A 31 -8.83 25.88 -11.63
C ALA A 31 -9.71 24.61 -11.66
N THR A 32 -9.82 23.93 -12.80
CA THR A 32 -10.51 22.62 -12.92
C THR A 32 -9.56 21.54 -13.47
N GLU A 33 -9.87 20.25 -13.23
CA GLU A 33 -9.15 19.07 -13.74
C GLU A 33 -7.77 18.70 -13.13
N LEU A 34 -7.56 18.93 -11.83
CA LEU A 34 -6.72 18.01 -11.03
C LEU A 34 -7.55 16.83 -10.49
N SER A 35 -8.25 16.14 -11.41
CA SER A 35 -9.05 14.95 -11.10
C SER A 35 -8.19 13.84 -10.47
N ALA A 36 -8.72 13.19 -9.42
CA ALA A 36 -8.00 12.20 -8.63
C ALA A 36 -7.97 10.79 -9.25
N GLY A 37 -8.40 10.65 -10.52
CA GLY A 37 -8.34 9.41 -11.29
C GLY A 37 -6.92 9.01 -11.71
N LEU A 38 -6.79 7.79 -12.24
CA LEU A 38 -5.56 7.34 -12.89
C LEU A 38 -5.55 7.89 -14.32
N PRO A 39 -4.51 8.63 -14.76
CA PRO A 39 -4.35 8.96 -16.17
C PRO A 39 -4.16 7.64 -16.95
N SER A 40 -5.00 7.41 -17.95
CA SER A 40 -4.94 6.22 -18.79
C SER A 40 -4.25 6.56 -20.09
N PRO A 41 -3.24 5.77 -20.55
CA PRO A 41 -2.58 6.01 -21.83
C PRO A 41 -3.51 5.83 -23.05
N VAL A 42 -4.73 5.32 -22.85
CA VAL A 42 -5.75 5.20 -23.89
C VAL A 42 -6.70 6.42 -23.95
N ALA A 43 -6.53 7.42 -23.07
CA ALA A 43 -7.33 8.64 -23.08
C ALA A 43 -7.04 9.49 -24.33
N GLU A 44 -5.76 9.69 -24.65
CA GLU A 44 -5.28 10.47 -25.80
C GLU A 44 -5.58 9.78 -27.14
N ALA A 45 -5.72 8.45 -27.15
CA ALA A 45 -6.05 7.66 -28.34
C ALA A 45 -7.51 7.82 -28.84
N ASN A 46 -8.42 8.37 -28.02
CA ASN A 46 -9.85 8.42 -28.34
C ASN A 46 -10.22 9.37 -29.49
N ALA A 47 -9.36 10.32 -29.87
CA ALA A 47 -9.70 11.39 -30.80
C ALA A 47 -9.93 10.94 -32.27
N GLY A 48 -9.60 9.70 -32.63
CA GLY A 48 -9.72 9.20 -34.01
C GLY A 48 -10.18 7.74 -34.15
N LEU A 49 -10.60 7.06 -33.08
CA LEU A 49 -10.94 5.63 -33.15
C LEU A 49 -12.41 5.39 -33.60
N PRO A 50 -12.65 4.51 -34.59
CA PRO A 50 -13.98 4.03 -34.96
C PRO A 50 -14.80 3.53 -33.77
N ALA A 51 -16.11 3.81 -33.78
CA ALA A 51 -16.98 3.55 -32.64
C ALA A 51 -16.97 2.08 -32.16
N HIS A 52 -16.79 1.11 -33.06
CA HIS A 52 -16.72 -0.32 -32.73
C HIS A 52 -15.46 -0.72 -31.93
N LEU A 53 -14.42 0.12 -31.88
CA LEU A 53 -13.19 -0.11 -31.10
C LEU A 53 -13.24 0.52 -29.70
N ARG A 54 -14.32 1.22 -29.33
CA ARG A 54 -14.47 1.86 -28.00
C ARG A 54 -14.61 0.84 -26.88
N ASP A 55 -15.36 -0.24 -27.12
CA ASP A 55 -15.43 -1.40 -26.21
C ASP A 55 -14.05 -2.05 -25.98
N LEU A 56 -13.21 -2.16 -27.03
CA LEU A 56 -11.82 -2.62 -26.88
C LEU A 56 -10.95 -1.61 -26.10
N THR A 57 -11.23 -0.31 -26.20
CA THR A 57 -10.54 0.74 -25.43
C THR A 57 -10.85 0.67 -23.94
N ASP A 58 -12.11 0.45 -23.55
CA ASP A 58 -12.49 0.30 -22.14
C ASP A 58 -12.00 -1.03 -21.55
N ARG A 59 -11.98 -2.11 -22.35
CA ARG A 59 -11.30 -3.38 -21.98
C ARG A 59 -9.79 -3.19 -21.84
N ALA A 60 -9.15 -2.45 -22.75
CA ALA A 60 -7.72 -2.12 -22.65
C ALA A 60 -7.39 -1.33 -21.37
N ARG A 61 -8.24 -0.35 -20.99
CA ARG A 61 -8.12 0.35 -19.70
C ARG A 61 -8.20 -0.62 -18.52
N THR A 62 -9.14 -1.57 -18.56
CA THR A 62 -9.30 -2.62 -17.54
C THR A 62 -8.04 -3.49 -17.43
N TYR A 63 -7.41 -3.87 -18.55
CA TYR A 63 -6.14 -4.61 -18.53
C TYR A 63 -4.96 -3.78 -18.01
N VAL A 64 -4.86 -2.49 -18.38
CA VAL A 64 -3.82 -1.57 -17.85
C VAL A 64 -3.96 -1.40 -16.34
N GLU A 65 -5.18 -1.30 -15.81
CA GLU A 65 -5.40 -1.29 -14.36
C GLU A 65 -5.06 -2.64 -13.70
N ALA A 66 -5.43 -3.75 -14.33
CA ALA A 66 -5.15 -5.10 -13.83
C ALA A 66 -3.66 -5.46 -13.80
N ALA A 67 -2.83 -4.81 -14.62
CA ALA A 67 -1.37 -4.97 -14.65
C ALA A 67 -0.67 -4.60 -13.33
N SER A 68 -1.35 -3.92 -12.40
CA SER A 68 -0.84 -3.67 -11.05
C SER A 68 -1.91 -3.92 -9.98
N SER A 69 -1.52 -4.59 -8.88
CA SER A 69 -2.46 -4.93 -7.80
C SER A 69 -3.14 -3.68 -7.23
N ALA A 70 -4.40 -3.78 -6.81
CA ALA A 70 -5.14 -2.65 -6.22
C ALA A 70 -4.42 -2.05 -4.99
N ASN A 71 -3.66 -2.86 -4.25
CA ASN A 71 -2.79 -2.40 -3.17
C ASN A 71 -1.61 -1.56 -3.69
N THR A 72 -1.01 -1.94 -4.83
CA THR A 72 0.01 -1.12 -5.53
C THR A 72 -0.60 0.20 -6.02
N ARG A 73 -1.76 0.16 -6.69
CA ARG A 73 -2.43 1.36 -7.22
C ARG A 73 -2.74 2.36 -6.10
N ARG A 74 -3.34 1.90 -5.00
CA ARG A 74 -3.62 2.74 -3.81
C ARG A 74 -2.35 3.29 -3.15
N ALA A 75 -1.27 2.50 -3.08
CA ALA A 75 0.01 2.96 -2.54
C ALA A 75 0.68 4.03 -3.42
N TYR A 76 0.69 3.83 -4.74
CA TYR A 76 1.29 4.78 -5.70
C TYR A 76 0.49 6.08 -5.82
N ALA A 77 -0.84 6.01 -5.81
CA ALA A 77 -1.69 7.20 -5.77
C ALA A 77 -1.47 8.03 -4.48
N SER A 78 -1.25 7.36 -3.34
CA SER A 78 -0.91 8.04 -2.08
C SER A 78 0.49 8.67 -2.09
N ASP A 79 1.49 8.00 -2.70
CA ASP A 79 2.84 8.55 -2.83
C ASP A 79 2.87 9.73 -3.82
N TRP A 80 2.13 9.66 -4.92
CA TRP A 80 1.98 10.77 -5.89
C TRP A 80 1.31 11.99 -5.27
N LYS A 81 0.20 11.80 -4.54
CA LYS A 81 -0.45 12.88 -3.78
C LYS A 81 0.51 13.53 -2.77
N HIS A 82 1.40 12.75 -2.14
CA HIS A 82 2.43 13.28 -1.24
C HIS A 82 3.52 14.08 -1.97
N PHE A 83 4.01 13.58 -3.12
CA PHE A 83 4.98 14.30 -3.97
C PHE A 83 4.40 15.61 -4.49
N ALA A 84 3.27 15.58 -5.18
CA ALA A 84 2.63 16.76 -5.75
C ALA A 84 2.23 17.80 -4.68
N ALA A 85 1.86 17.35 -3.46
CA ALA A 85 1.62 18.27 -2.34
C ALA A 85 2.92 18.86 -1.77
N TRP A 86 4.06 18.17 -1.82
CA TRP A 86 5.36 18.75 -1.47
C TRP A 86 5.80 19.77 -2.52
N CYS A 87 5.72 19.45 -3.83
CA CYS A 87 6.04 20.39 -4.90
C CYS A 87 5.27 21.72 -4.75
N ARG A 88 3.94 21.67 -4.56
CA ARG A 88 3.12 22.86 -4.29
C ARG A 88 3.48 23.64 -3.01
N ARG A 89 4.12 23.01 -2.01
CA ARG A 89 4.64 23.72 -0.82
C ARG A 89 5.98 24.40 -1.06
N GLN A 90 6.64 24.16 -2.18
CA GLN A 90 7.93 24.74 -2.57
C GLN A 90 7.81 25.65 -3.81
N ASP A 91 6.58 25.94 -4.24
CA ASP A 91 6.24 26.63 -5.49
C ASP A 91 6.82 25.96 -6.76
N LEU A 92 6.87 24.62 -6.74
CA LEU A 92 7.35 23.78 -7.84
C LEU A 92 6.19 23.04 -8.50
N SER A 93 6.23 22.90 -9.82
CA SER A 93 5.36 21.96 -10.53
C SER A 93 5.86 20.52 -10.38
N PRO A 94 4.98 19.51 -10.19
CA PRO A 94 5.35 18.10 -10.25
C PRO A 94 5.54 17.56 -11.68
N LEU A 95 5.19 18.35 -12.72
CA LEU A 95 5.29 17.98 -14.15
C LEU A 95 5.64 19.21 -15.02
N PRO A 96 6.47 19.08 -16.07
CA PRO A 96 7.20 17.87 -16.47
C PRO A 96 8.21 17.42 -15.39
N PRO A 97 8.58 16.13 -15.36
CA PRO A 97 9.29 15.56 -14.21
C PRO A 97 10.80 15.88 -14.24
N ASP A 98 11.19 16.97 -13.60
CA ASP A 98 12.60 17.33 -13.39
C ASP A 98 13.31 16.40 -12.38
N PRO A 99 14.40 15.72 -12.77
CA PRO A 99 15.23 14.93 -11.84
C PRO A 99 15.77 15.71 -10.63
N GLN A 100 16.04 17.02 -10.75
CA GLN A 100 16.52 17.85 -9.64
C GLN A 100 15.42 18.00 -8.57
N VAL A 101 14.20 18.35 -8.97
CA VAL A 101 13.02 18.43 -8.09
C VAL A 101 12.77 17.08 -7.39
N VAL A 102 12.94 15.96 -8.10
CA VAL A 102 12.81 14.62 -7.50
C VAL A 102 13.96 14.31 -6.54
N GLY A 103 15.21 14.71 -6.85
CA GLY A 103 16.38 14.62 -5.98
C GLY A 103 16.22 15.40 -4.66
N LEU A 104 15.69 16.62 -4.75
CA LEU A 104 15.33 17.44 -3.60
C LEU A 104 14.21 16.79 -2.77
N TYR A 105 13.17 16.24 -3.41
CA TYR A 105 12.09 15.53 -2.73
C TYR A 105 12.56 14.29 -1.94
N ILE A 106 13.40 13.44 -2.54
CA ILE A 106 13.92 12.26 -1.83
C ILE A 106 14.85 12.65 -0.68
N THR A 107 15.60 13.75 -0.83
CA THR A 107 16.40 14.36 0.25
C THR A 107 15.50 14.84 1.38
N ALA A 108 14.42 15.58 1.07
CA ALA A 108 13.45 16.04 2.06
C ALA A 108 12.73 14.86 2.76
N CYS A 109 12.52 13.74 2.06
CA CYS A 109 11.99 12.52 2.68
C CYS A 109 12.99 11.87 3.65
N ALA A 110 14.28 11.86 3.31
CA ALA A 110 15.35 11.35 4.18
C ALA A 110 15.60 12.25 5.41
N SER A 111 15.50 13.57 5.26
CA SER A 111 15.63 14.54 6.36
C SER A 111 14.35 14.74 7.17
N GLY A 112 13.22 14.14 6.77
CA GLY A 112 11.92 14.30 7.44
C GLY A 112 11.18 15.63 7.15
N THR A 113 11.80 16.54 6.41
CA THR A 113 11.24 17.86 6.06
C THR A 113 10.13 17.79 5.00
N ALA A 114 10.01 16.70 4.23
CA ALA A 114 9.03 16.57 3.14
C ALA A 114 7.55 16.75 3.56
N SER A 115 7.21 16.57 4.84
CA SER A 115 5.85 16.78 5.37
C SER A 115 5.68 18.07 6.19
N GLY A 116 6.73 18.88 6.32
CA GLY A 116 6.67 20.15 7.07
C GLY A 116 6.04 21.31 6.29
N SER A 117 5.70 22.38 7.01
CA SER A 117 5.56 23.71 6.42
C SER A 117 6.95 24.29 6.17
N ALA A 118 7.15 24.92 5.01
CA ALA A 118 8.37 25.66 4.69
C ALA A 118 8.25 27.17 5.00
N LEU A 119 7.05 27.64 5.39
CA LEU A 119 6.82 29.03 5.73
C LEU A 119 7.28 29.30 7.17
N GLY A 120 8.44 29.95 7.32
CA GLY A 120 9.04 30.28 8.62
C GLY A 120 10.43 29.67 8.86
N SER A 121 11.37 29.85 7.92
CA SER A 121 12.79 29.48 8.09
C SER A 121 13.68 30.72 8.26
N THR A 122 13.45 31.49 9.32
CA THR A 122 14.49 32.39 9.84
C THR A 122 15.69 31.56 10.31
N VAL A 123 16.90 31.98 9.94
CA VAL A 123 18.14 31.23 10.23
C VAL A 123 18.27 30.98 11.73
N GLY A 124 18.33 29.70 12.13
CA GLY A 124 18.63 29.27 13.50
C GLY A 124 17.52 28.52 14.26
N THR A 125 16.26 28.55 13.81
CA THR A 125 15.16 27.87 14.53
C THR A 125 14.84 26.49 13.92
N PRO A 126 14.88 25.38 14.69
CA PRO A 126 14.48 24.07 14.19
C PRO A 126 12.98 24.00 13.92
N THR A 127 12.58 24.02 12.64
CA THR A 127 11.20 23.71 12.24
C THR A 127 10.82 22.32 12.75
N ARG A 128 9.59 22.11 13.23
CA ARG A 128 9.09 20.78 13.65
C ARG A 128 8.96 19.84 12.44
N GLY A 129 10.08 19.24 12.05
CA GLY A 129 10.16 18.27 10.96
C GLY A 129 9.35 17.00 11.24
N GLY A 130 8.87 16.35 10.18
CA GLY A 130 8.26 15.03 10.28
C GLY A 130 9.31 13.95 10.55
N LYS A 131 8.86 12.74 10.90
CA LYS A 131 9.76 11.59 11.08
C LYS A 131 10.39 11.21 9.73
N PRO A 132 11.73 11.11 9.62
CA PRO A 132 12.44 10.60 8.44
C PRO A 132 11.81 9.34 7.84
N ASN A 133 11.70 9.29 6.51
CA ASN A 133 11.22 8.11 5.80
C ASN A 133 12.33 7.05 5.69
N SER A 134 11.99 5.77 5.82
CA SER A 134 12.94 4.69 5.56
C SER A 134 13.38 4.67 4.09
N VAL A 135 14.59 4.20 3.81
CA VAL A 135 15.11 4.03 2.43
C VAL A 135 14.08 3.29 1.55
N SER A 136 13.51 2.20 2.05
CA SER A 136 12.46 1.42 1.38
C SER A 136 11.15 2.19 1.11
N THR A 137 10.84 3.21 1.91
CA THR A 137 9.70 4.12 1.68
C THR A 137 10.05 5.14 0.59
N ILE A 138 11.28 5.66 0.59
CA ILE A 138 11.79 6.60 -0.42
C ILE A 138 11.88 5.91 -1.78
N GLU A 139 12.41 4.68 -1.86
CA GLU A 139 12.46 3.88 -3.09
C GLU A 139 11.07 3.56 -3.64
N ARG A 140 10.09 3.27 -2.78
CA ARG A 140 8.69 3.08 -3.17
C ARG A 140 8.08 4.37 -3.72
N ARG A 141 8.31 5.52 -3.07
CA ARG A 141 7.87 6.84 -3.53
C ARG A 141 8.48 7.20 -4.89
N LEU A 142 9.78 6.96 -5.08
CA LEU A 142 10.47 7.18 -6.35
C LEU A 142 9.93 6.27 -7.47
N ALA A 143 9.61 5.01 -7.17
CA ALA A 143 8.94 4.11 -8.10
C ALA A 143 7.52 4.57 -8.44
N ALA A 144 6.78 5.10 -7.46
CA ALA A 144 5.44 5.67 -7.66
C ALA A 144 5.47 6.95 -8.52
N ILE A 145 6.44 7.84 -8.32
CA ILE A 145 6.67 9.02 -9.17
C ILE A 145 6.94 8.56 -10.60
N GLY A 146 7.99 7.75 -10.82
CA GLY A 146 8.35 7.27 -12.15
C GLY A 146 7.17 6.58 -12.87
N TRP A 147 6.38 5.77 -12.16
CA TRP A 147 5.17 5.16 -12.71
C TRP A 147 4.11 6.20 -13.12
N ASN A 148 3.76 7.17 -12.25
CA ASN A 148 2.78 8.21 -12.57
C ASN A 148 3.22 9.09 -13.74
N CYS A 149 4.52 9.39 -13.85
CA CYS A 149 5.09 10.16 -14.94
C CYS A 149 5.02 9.37 -16.26
N SER A 150 5.39 8.08 -16.26
CA SER A 150 5.24 7.19 -17.42
C SER A 150 3.79 6.94 -17.85
N GLN A 151 2.81 6.99 -16.94
CA GLN A 151 1.38 6.93 -17.31
C GLN A 151 0.84 8.23 -17.96
N ARG A 152 1.66 9.29 -18.02
CA ARG A 152 1.33 10.60 -18.62
C ARG A 152 2.21 10.92 -19.84
N GLY A 153 2.78 9.91 -20.49
CA GLY A 153 3.69 10.08 -21.63
C GLY A 153 5.06 10.73 -21.31
N MET A 154 5.31 11.11 -20.06
CA MET A 154 6.49 11.87 -19.63
C MET A 154 7.39 10.98 -18.74
N PRO A 155 8.19 10.04 -19.28
CA PRO A 155 9.01 9.15 -18.47
C PRO A 155 10.11 9.92 -17.71
N LEU A 156 10.22 9.68 -16.40
CA LEU A 156 11.34 10.17 -15.58
C LEU A 156 12.51 9.18 -15.65
N ASP A 157 13.69 9.61 -16.10
CA ASP A 157 14.88 8.79 -15.92
C ASP A 157 15.32 8.77 -14.45
N ARG A 158 15.32 7.57 -13.87
CA ARG A 158 15.73 7.31 -12.49
C ARG A 158 17.23 6.99 -12.36
N LYS A 159 17.96 6.94 -13.47
CA LYS A 159 19.43 6.83 -13.53
C LYS A 159 20.12 8.20 -13.53
N ASP A 160 19.39 9.29 -13.81
CA ASP A 160 19.92 10.65 -13.74
C ASP A 160 20.66 10.90 -12.42
N ARG A 161 21.76 11.65 -12.49
CA ARG A 161 22.69 11.90 -11.39
C ARG A 161 21.99 12.50 -10.16
N ALA A 162 21.04 13.41 -10.34
CA ALA A 162 20.31 14.07 -9.26
C ALA A 162 19.47 13.09 -8.42
N ILE A 163 19.01 11.99 -9.04
CA ILE A 163 18.28 10.92 -8.37
C ILE A 163 19.24 9.82 -7.90
N ALA A 164 20.11 9.33 -8.78
CA ALA A 164 20.95 8.16 -8.54
C ALA A 164 22.01 8.40 -7.45
N THR A 165 22.72 9.53 -7.51
CA THR A 165 23.75 9.87 -6.50
C THR A 165 23.11 10.16 -5.13
N VAL A 166 21.97 10.86 -5.10
CA VAL A 166 21.24 11.14 -3.86
C VAL A 166 20.68 9.85 -3.26
N MET A 167 20.09 8.95 -4.05
CA MET A 167 19.66 7.63 -3.59
C MET A 167 20.84 6.77 -3.07
N ALA A 168 22.02 6.85 -3.68
CA ALA A 168 23.21 6.18 -3.18
C ALA A 168 23.67 6.75 -1.82
N GLY A 169 23.70 8.07 -1.66
CA GLY A 169 23.99 8.72 -0.37
C GLY A 169 22.99 8.36 0.72
N ILE A 170 21.68 8.36 0.39
CA ILE A 170 20.60 7.94 1.29
C ILE A 170 20.77 6.48 1.72
N ARG A 171 21.16 5.57 0.81
CA ARG A 171 21.47 4.17 1.18
C ARG A 171 22.69 4.11 2.09
N ASN A 172 23.81 4.71 1.71
CA ASN A 172 25.06 4.61 2.47
C ASN A 172 24.94 5.21 3.89
N LYS A 173 24.10 6.23 4.09
CA LYS A 173 23.91 6.90 5.39
C LYS A 173 22.74 6.36 6.23
N HIS A 174 21.71 5.77 5.60
CA HIS A 174 20.44 5.43 6.27
C HIS A 174 19.89 4.03 5.96
N ALA A 175 20.57 3.21 5.15
CA ALA A 175 20.20 1.80 5.01
C ALA A 175 20.53 1.04 6.30
N ALA A 176 19.52 0.35 6.84
CA ALA A 176 19.65 -0.58 7.94
C ALA A 176 18.89 -1.87 7.60
N PRO A 177 19.29 -3.03 8.16
CA PRO A 177 18.53 -4.27 8.01
C PRO A 177 17.04 -4.05 8.35
N PRO A 178 16.09 -4.52 7.52
CA PRO A 178 14.67 -4.28 7.77
C PRO A 178 14.24 -4.82 9.14
N ARG A 179 13.73 -3.94 10.00
CA ARG A 179 13.10 -4.33 11.27
C ARG A 179 11.91 -5.24 10.99
N GLN A 180 12.14 -6.55 11.15
CA GLN A 180 11.11 -7.57 11.05
C GLN A 180 10.12 -7.40 12.22
N LYS A 181 8.88 -7.83 12.03
CA LYS A 181 7.91 -7.93 13.13
C LYS A 181 8.18 -9.21 13.91
N GLU A 182 7.92 -9.17 15.21
CA GLU A 182 8.06 -10.34 16.06
C GLU A 182 7.09 -11.43 15.58
N ALA A 183 7.51 -12.69 15.64
CA ALA A 183 6.63 -13.82 15.37
C ALA A 183 5.56 -13.90 16.47
N ILE A 184 4.35 -14.31 16.10
CA ILE A 184 3.42 -14.95 17.04
C ILE A 184 3.76 -16.43 17.00
N LEU A 185 4.22 -17.02 18.09
CA LEU A 185 4.46 -18.46 18.20
C LEU A 185 3.14 -19.21 18.50
N PRO A 186 3.06 -20.56 18.38
CA PRO A 186 1.84 -21.30 18.68
C PRO A 186 1.28 -21.03 20.08
N GLU A 187 2.14 -20.86 21.08
CA GLU A 187 1.82 -20.52 22.45
C GLU A 187 1.25 -19.08 22.58
N ASP A 188 1.86 -18.09 21.91
CA ASP A 188 1.30 -16.74 21.82
C ASP A 188 -0.09 -16.77 21.17
N LEU A 189 -0.26 -17.58 20.12
CA LEU A 189 -1.52 -17.70 19.38
C LEU A 189 -2.63 -18.30 20.25
N ILE A 190 -2.32 -19.34 21.05
CA ILE A 190 -3.28 -19.93 21.99
C ILE A 190 -3.69 -18.88 23.02
N ALA A 191 -2.73 -18.18 23.65
CA ALA A 191 -3.04 -17.12 24.60
C ALA A 191 -3.87 -15.98 23.95
N MET A 192 -3.55 -15.57 22.72
CA MET A 192 -4.34 -14.61 21.93
C MET A 192 -5.79 -15.06 21.69
N LEU A 193 -6.05 -16.37 21.55
CA LEU A 193 -7.38 -16.93 21.33
C LEU A 193 -8.24 -17.03 22.60
N GLU A 194 -7.63 -17.01 23.79
CA GLU A 194 -8.35 -16.86 25.07
C GLU A 194 -8.74 -15.41 25.36
N THR A 195 -8.09 -14.41 24.74
CA THR A 195 -8.50 -12.98 24.82
C THR A 195 -9.78 -12.63 24.03
N LEU A 196 -10.45 -13.62 23.42
CA LEU A 196 -11.58 -13.42 22.51
C LEU A 196 -12.88 -13.97 23.10
N ASP A 197 -13.86 -13.07 23.30
CA ASP A 197 -15.23 -13.42 23.62
C ASP A 197 -15.85 -14.36 22.56
N ARG A 198 -16.08 -15.62 22.94
CA ARG A 198 -16.60 -16.68 22.08
C ARG A 198 -18.12 -16.61 21.89
N SER A 199 -18.83 -15.78 22.67
CA SER A 199 -20.28 -15.59 22.58
C SER A 199 -20.69 -14.60 21.49
N ALA A 200 -19.82 -13.62 21.16
CA ALA A 200 -20.09 -12.63 20.12
C ALA A 200 -19.52 -13.02 18.75
N LEU A 201 -20.25 -12.71 17.67
CA LEU A 201 -19.81 -12.92 16.29
C LEU A 201 -18.48 -12.23 15.99
N ARG A 202 -18.18 -11.11 16.66
CA ARG A 202 -16.91 -10.39 16.54
C ARG A 202 -15.71 -11.23 17.01
N GLY A 203 -15.86 -12.02 18.06
CA GLY A 203 -14.80 -12.90 18.57
C GLY A 203 -14.67 -14.17 17.74
N LEU A 204 -15.78 -14.79 17.33
CA LEU A 204 -15.78 -15.91 16.37
C LEU A 204 -15.04 -15.55 15.07
N ARG A 205 -15.36 -14.38 14.49
CA ARG A 205 -14.65 -13.84 13.33
C ARG A 205 -13.16 -13.65 13.59
N ALA A 206 -12.81 -13.03 14.72
CA ALA A 206 -11.42 -12.74 15.09
C ALA A 206 -10.61 -14.03 15.26
N ARG A 207 -11.20 -15.05 15.88
CA ARG A 207 -10.64 -16.40 16.06
C ARG A 207 -10.34 -17.06 14.71
N ALA A 208 -11.31 -17.06 13.79
CA ALA A 208 -11.09 -17.56 12.43
C ALA A 208 -9.99 -16.78 11.67
N MET A 209 -10.00 -15.44 11.73
CA MET A 209 -8.99 -14.59 11.09
C MET A 209 -7.57 -14.85 11.61
N LEU A 210 -7.38 -15.04 12.92
CA LEU A 210 -6.08 -15.35 13.52
C LEU A 210 -5.60 -16.76 13.10
N LEU A 211 -6.49 -17.76 13.19
CA LEU A 211 -6.14 -19.15 12.92
C LEU A 211 -5.79 -19.41 11.45
N ILE A 212 -6.58 -18.93 10.47
CA ILE A 212 -6.19 -19.08 9.06
C ILE A 212 -5.00 -18.18 8.70
N GLY A 213 -4.89 -17.01 9.34
CA GLY A 213 -3.79 -16.07 9.11
C GLY A 213 -2.45 -16.65 9.53
N PHE A 214 -2.43 -17.44 10.60
CA PHE A 214 -1.30 -18.24 11.02
C PHE A 214 -1.11 -19.47 10.10
N ALA A 215 -2.09 -20.37 10.02
CA ALA A 215 -1.93 -21.69 9.39
C ALA A 215 -1.66 -21.64 7.87
N GLY A 216 -2.22 -20.66 7.16
CA GLY A 216 -1.91 -20.40 5.75
C GLY A 216 -0.70 -19.47 5.53
N GLY A 217 -0.07 -18.98 6.60
CA GLY A 217 1.02 -18.00 6.54
C GLY A 217 0.64 -16.72 5.77
N LEU A 218 -0.61 -16.27 5.93
CA LEU A 218 -1.24 -15.29 5.05
C LEU A 218 -0.79 -13.86 5.38
N ARG A 219 -0.69 -13.02 4.35
CA ARG A 219 -0.62 -11.57 4.52
C ARG A 219 -2.01 -11.04 4.87
N ARG A 220 -2.06 -9.93 5.61
CA ARG A 220 -3.31 -9.25 6.01
C ARG A 220 -4.36 -9.08 4.89
N ALA A 221 -3.92 -8.80 3.67
CA ALA A 221 -4.81 -8.61 2.51
C ALA A 221 -5.26 -9.94 1.89
N GLU A 222 -4.42 -10.98 1.93
CA GLU A 222 -4.82 -12.35 1.55
C GLU A 222 -5.90 -12.87 2.51
N VAL A 223 -5.80 -12.57 3.82
CA VAL A 223 -6.85 -12.94 4.82
C VAL A 223 -8.21 -12.29 4.49
N THR A 224 -8.26 -10.97 4.26
CA THR A 224 -9.53 -10.26 4.05
C THR A 224 -10.08 -10.38 2.63
N GLY A 225 -9.21 -10.61 1.65
CA GLY A 225 -9.56 -10.79 0.25
C GLY A 225 -9.96 -12.23 -0.12
N LEU A 226 -10.38 -13.04 0.85
CA LEU A 226 -11.01 -14.34 0.67
C LEU A 226 -12.54 -14.20 0.56
N ASP A 227 -13.13 -14.94 -0.38
CA ASP A 227 -14.57 -15.17 -0.52
C ASP A 227 -14.94 -16.62 -0.15
N LEU A 228 -16.23 -16.89 -0.02
CA LEU A 228 -16.78 -18.23 0.25
C LEU A 228 -16.68 -19.19 -0.94
N GLY A 229 -16.45 -18.67 -2.14
CA GLY A 229 -16.30 -19.44 -3.35
C GLY A 229 -15.70 -18.60 -4.46
N ARG A 230 -15.31 -19.28 -5.53
CA ARG A 230 -14.65 -18.68 -6.69
C ARG A 230 -15.53 -17.63 -7.39
N ASP A 231 -14.89 -16.56 -7.87
CA ASP A 231 -15.45 -15.52 -8.74
C ASP A 231 -16.75 -14.85 -8.21
N GLN A 232 -16.91 -14.77 -6.88
CA GLN A 232 -18.10 -14.22 -6.22
C GLN A 232 -18.12 -12.68 -6.07
N THR A 233 -16.97 -12.00 -6.15
CA THR A 233 -16.88 -10.52 -6.13
C THR A 233 -15.64 -10.00 -6.88
N ASP A 234 -15.75 -8.81 -7.49
CA ASP A 234 -14.69 -8.20 -8.30
C ASP A 234 -13.43 -7.78 -7.51
N ASP A 235 -13.58 -7.47 -6.21
CA ASP A 235 -12.48 -7.05 -5.34
C ASP A 235 -11.78 -8.24 -4.64
N SER A 236 -12.22 -9.47 -4.93
CA SER A 236 -11.63 -10.70 -4.40
C SER A 236 -10.17 -10.87 -4.82
N SER A 237 -9.40 -11.50 -3.93
CA SER A 237 -8.05 -11.98 -4.21
C SER A 237 -7.89 -13.47 -3.92
N GLY A 238 -9.01 -14.20 -3.75
CA GLY A 238 -9.00 -15.61 -3.44
C GLY A 238 -10.31 -16.12 -2.87
N TRP A 239 -10.40 -17.44 -2.71
CA TRP A 239 -11.56 -18.11 -2.13
C TRP A 239 -11.13 -19.31 -1.28
N ILE A 240 -12.08 -19.84 -0.50
CA ILE A 240 -11.91 -21.05 0.29
C ILE A 240 -12.67 -22.22 -0.34
N GLU A 241 -12.17 -23.43 -0.13
CA GLU A 241 -12.88 -24.69 -0.36
C GLU A 241 -12.74 -25.54 0.90
N ILE A 242 -13.87 -25.99 1.48
CA ILE A 242 -13.90 -26.80 2.70
C ILE A 242 -13.94 -28.27 2.32
N LEU A 243 -12.98 -29.05 2.81
CA LEU A 243 -12.78 -30.46 2.53
C LEU A 243 -12.77 -31.25 3.84
N ASP A 244 -13.01 -32.57 3.78
CA ASP A 244 -13.03 -33.43 4.98
C ASP A 244 -11.76 -33.30 5.82
N LYS A 245 -10.61 -33.23 5.15
CA LYS A 245 -9.28 -33.19 5.78
C LYS A 245 -8.76 -31.77 6.08
N GLY A 246 -9.41 -30.70 5.59
CA GLY A 246 -8.82 -29.36 5.66
C GLY A 246 -9.59 -28.25 4.92
N LEU A 247 -8.95 -27.08 4.85
CA LEU A 247 -9.28 -26.00 3.92
C LEU A 247 -8.25 -25.99 2.79
N LEU A 248 -8.71 -25.82 1.55
CA LEU A 248 -7.90 -25.34 0.44
C LEU A 248 -8.16 -23.84 0.28
N LEU A 249 -7.10 -23.04 0.15
CA LEU A 249 -7.19 -21.61 -0.16
C LEU A 249 -6.53 -21.33 -1.51
N THR A 250 -7.28 -20.78 -2.47
CA THR A 250 -6.73 -20.34 -3.75
C THR A 250 -6.53 -18.82 -3.71
N LEU A 251 -5.31 -18.34 -3.92
CA LEU A 251 -4.89 -16.98 -3.61
C LEU A 251 -4.16 -16.29 -4.79
N ARG A 252 -4.53 -15.05 -5.09
CA ARG A 252 -3.90 -14.21 -6.11
C ARG A 252 -2.67 -13.49 -5.54
N GLY A 253 -1.51 -14.12 -5.68
CA GLY A 253 -0.22 -13.58 -5.29
C GLY A 253 0.29 -12.47 -6.21
N LYS A 254 1.52 -11.99 -5.95
CA LYS A 254 2.22 -11.02 -6.83
C LYS A 254 2.67 -11.62 -8.16
N THR A 255 2.78 -12.94 -8.24
CA THR A 255 3.42 -13.71 -9.32
C THR A 255 2.43 -14.68 -9.99
N GLY A 256 1.13 -14.40 -9.90
CA GLY A 256 0.05 -15.31 -10.31
C GLY A 256 -0.70 -15.93 -9.14
N TRP A 257 -1.54 -16.91 -9.45
CA TRP A 257 -2.31 -17.67 -8.47
C TRP A 257 -1.44 -18.72 -7.76
N ARG A 258 -1.83 -19.08 -6.53
CA ARG A 258 -1.22 -20.16 -5.74
C ARG A 258 -2.26 -20.79 -4.82
N GLU A 259 -2.13 -22.09 -4.60
CA GLU A 259 -2.87 -22.83 -3.58
C GLU A 259 -2.10 -22.85 -2.25
N VAL A 260 -2.85 -22.94 -1.15
CA VAL A 260 -2.35 -23.05 0.23
C VAL A 260 -3.24 -24.05 0.96
N GLU A 261 -2.67 -25.20 1.31
CA GLU A 261 -3.36 -26.26 2.04
C GLU A 261 -3.31 -26.02 3.57
N ILE A 262 -4.45 -26.18 4.26
CA ILE A 262 -4.54 -26.05 5.72
C ILE A 262 -5.28 -27.27 6.28
N GLY A 263 -4.58 -28.14 7.02
CA GLY A 263 -5.21 -29.30 7.68
C GLY A 263 -6.14 -28.92 8.85
N ARG A 264 -7.03 -29.84 9.24
CA ARG A 264 -7.72 -29.76 10.54
C ARG A 264 -6.69 -29.85 11.68
N GLY A 265 -6.90 -29.06 12.73
CA GLY A 265 -6.07 -29.09 13.94
C GLY A 265 -6.50 -30.21 14.90
N SER A 266 -5.61 -30.58 15.83
CA SER A 266 -5.82 -31.67 16.81
C SER A 266 -6.86 -31.37 17.91
N SER A 267 -7.39 -30.14 17.97
CA SER A 267 -8.44 -29.74 18.90
C SER A 267 -9.30 -28.64 18.30
N ASP A 268 -10.61 -28.68 18.52
CA ASP A 268 -11.54 -27.62 18.13
C ASP A 268 -11.17 -26.25 18.75
N ALA A 269 -10.47 -26.26 19.89
CA ALA A 269 -9.94 -25.08 20.56
C ALA A 269 -8.82 -24.38 19.76
N THR A 270 -8.18 -25.04 18.80
CA THR A 270 -7.13 -24.46 17.92
C THR A 270 -7.33 -24.75 16.42
N CYS A 271 -8.33 -25.53 16.03
CA CYS A 271 -8.54 -25.93 14.64
C CYS A 271 -8.99 -24.75 13.74
N PRO A 272 -8.22 -24.42 12.67
CA PRO A 272 -8.58 -23.33 11.76
C PRO A 272 -9.85 -23.61 10.96
N VAL A 273 -10.09 -24.87 10.60
CA VAL A 273 -11.25 -25.29 9.81
C VAL A 273 -12.53 -25.13 10.63
N VAL A 274 -12.57 -25.68 11.86
CA VAL A 274 -13.70 -25.54 12.79
C VAL A 274 -13.98 -24.07 13.13
N ALA A 275 -12.95 -23.24 13.25
CA ALA A 275 -13.13 -21.80 13.45
C ALA A 275 -13.80 -21.10 12.25
N VAL A 276 -13.44 -21.48 11.01
CA VAL A 276 -14.08 -20.98 9.78
C VAL A 276 -15.51 -21.51 9.64
N GLU A 277 -15.74 -22.81 9.81
CA GLU A 277 -17.06 -23.44 9.78
C GLU A 277 -18.01 -22.80 10.81
N THR A 278 -17.52 -22.58 12.04
CA THR A 278 -18.25 -21.88 13.11
C THR A 278 -18.57 -20.44 12.72
N TRP A 279 -17.59 -19.68 12.21
CA TRP A 279 -17.82 -18.30 11.78
C TRP A 279 -18.88 -18.22 10.68
N ILE A 280 -18.78 -19.04 9.63
CA ILE A 280 -19.74 -19.07 8.51
C ILE A 280 -21.15 -19.39 9.02
N LYS A 281 -21.29 -20.42 9.86
CA LYS A 281 -22.57 -20.86 10.44
C LYS A 281 -23.24 -19.77 11.28
N PHE A 282 -22.51 -19.18 12.24
CA PHE A 282 -23.09 -18.19 13.15
C PHE A 282 -23.28 -16.80 12.51
N ALA A 283 -22.45 -16.43 11.52
CA ALA A 283 -22.64 -15.21 10.72
C ALA A 283 -23.63 -15.38 9.56
N LYS A 284 -24.17 -16.59 9.34
CA LYS A 284 -25.14 -16.94 8.28
C LYS A 284 -24.68 -16.54 6.88
N LEU A 285 -23.40 -16.79 6.57
CA LEU A 285 -22.82 -16.42 5.28
C LEU A 285 -23.09 -17.48 4.22
N VAL A 286 -23.58 -17.07 3.05
CA VAL A 286 -23.93 -17.96 1.92
C VAL A 286 -23.01 -17.75 0.71
N GLN A 287 -22.79 -16.50 0.31
CA GLN A 287 -21.91 -16.12 -0.80
C GLN A 287 -21.23 -14.75 -0.54
N GLY A 288 -20.12 -14.48 -1.22
CA GLY A 288 -19.35 -13.24 -1.14
C GLY A 288 -18.24 -13.27 -0.07
N PRO A 289 -17.79 -12.11 0.43
CA PRO A 289 -16.61 -12.01 1.29
C PRO A 289 -16.67 -12.89 2.54
N LEU A 290 -15.61 -13.63 2.84
CA LEU A 290 -15.53 -14.49 4.02
C LEU A 290 -15.51 -13.65 5.31
N PHE A 291 -14.73 -12.56 5.35
CA PHE A 291 -14.65 -11.69 6.53
C PHE A 291 -15.31 -10.34 6.27
N ARG A 292 -16.36 -10.05 7.03
CA ARG A 292 -17.18 -8.83 6.92
C ARG A 292 -17.13 -7.98 8.18
N ARG A 293 -17.65 -6.76 8.12
CA ARG A 293 -17.77 -5.86 9.28
C ARG A 293 -18.83 -6.36 10.27
N VAL A 294 -18.50 -6.40 11.57
CA VAL A 294 -19.43 -6.80 12.64
C VAL A 294 -19.88 -5.59 13.46
N THR A 295 -21.16 -5.24 13.33
CA THR A 295 -21.85 -4.08 13.92
C THR A 295 -22.76 -4.53 15.08
N GLY A 296 -23.70 -3.69 15.54
CA GLY A 296 -24.69 -4.06 16.57
C GLY A 296 -24.06 -4.61 17.86
N GLN A 297 -23.10 -3.88 18.43
CA GLN A 297 -22.23 -4.28 19.55
C GLN A 297 -21.42 -5.59 19.38
N GLY A 298 -21.57 -6.33 18.28
CA GLY A 298 -20.98 -7.66 18.09
C GLY A 298 -21.96 -8.72 17.58
N LYS A 299 -23.24 -8.37 17.38
CA LYS A 299 -24.35 -9.28 17.06
C LYS A 299 -24.78 -9.28 15.58
N ASN A 300 -24.44 -8.24 14.81
CA ASN A 300 -24.88 -8.08 13.41
C ASN A 300 -23.68 -8.09 12.45
N VAL A 301 -23.88 -8.61 11.23
CA VAL A 301 -22.83 -8.69 10.19
C VAL A 301 -23.30 -7.92 8.96
N GLY A 302 -22.47 -6.99 8.47
CA GLY A 302 -22.74 -6.23 7.24
C GLY A 302 -22.37 -7.01 5.97
N PRO A 303 -22.74 -6.53 4.77
CA PRO A 303 -22.37 -7.16 3.51
C PRO A 303 -20.88 -6.98 3.18
N ASP A 304 -20.28 -5.86 3.59
CA ASP A 304 -19.00 -5.38 3.07
C ASP A 304 -17.79 -6.20 3.52
N ARG A 305 -16.82 -6.38 2.61
CA ARG A 305 -15.50 -6.94 2.90
C ARG A 305 -14.79 -6.13 3.99
N LEU A 306 -14.12 -6.83 4.89
CA LEU A 306 -13.34 -6.22 5.97
C LEU A 306 -12.04 -5.56 5.44
N ASN A 307 -11.71 -4.38 5.94
CA ASN A 307 -10.47 -3.67 5.62
C ASN A 307 -9.22 -4.42 6.16
N ASP A 308 -8.17 -4.55 5.35
CA ASP A 308 -6.97 -5.34 5.68
C ASP A 308 -6.17 -4.80 6.90
N GLN A 309 -6.35 -3.53 7.26
CA GLN A 309 -5.79 -2.93 8.46
C GLN A 309 -6.41 -3.50 9.75
N GLU A 310 -7.63 -4.06 9.68
CA GLU A 310 -8.29 -4.69 10.83
C GLU A 310 -7.56 -5.96 11.29
N VAL A 311 -6.92 -6.71 10.39
CA VAL A 311 -6.06 -7.85 10.75
C VAL A 311 -4.87 -7.37 11.58
N ALA A 312 -4.25 -6.26 11.18
CA ALA A 312 -3.10 -5.70 11.90
C ALA A 312 -3.50 -5.11 13.27
N ARG A 313 -4.68 -4.49 13.37
CA ARG A 313 -5.25 -4.03 14.65
C ARG A 313 -5.62 -5.20 15.56
N LEU A 314 -6.21 -6.27 15.00
CA LEU A 314 -6.58 -7.50 15.72
C LEU A 314 -5.34 -8.15 16.34
N VAL A 315 -4.33 -8.50 15.53
CA VAL A 315 -3.10 -9.14 16.00
C VAL A 315 -2.42 -8.32 17.09
N LYS A 316 -2.28 -7.00 16.90
CA LYS A 316 -1.68 -6.11 17.91
C LYS A 316 -2.49 -6.10 19.22
N ARG A 317 -3.82 -5.95 19.15
CA ARG A 317 -4.66 -5.93 20.36
C ARG A 317 -4.59 -7.24 21.14
N THR A 318 -4.74 -8.37 20.45
CA THR A 318 -4.75 -9.68 21.12
C THR A 318 -3.36 -10.07 21.64
N ALA A 319 -2.27 -9.79 20.92
CA ALA A 319 -0.91 -10.04 21.41
C ALA A 319 -0.57 -9.18 22.65
N LEU A 320 -1.03 -7.92 22.69
CA LEU A 320 -0.87 -7.07 23.88
C LEU A 320 -1.65 -7.64 25.08
N ALA A 321 -2.93 -7.97 24.88
CA ALA A 321 -3.80 -8.53 25.92
C ALA A 321 -3.37 -9.93 26.40
N ALA A 322 -2.75 -10.73 25.54
CA ALA A 322 -2.24 -12.08 25.85
C ALA A 322 -0.90 -12.10 26.59
N GLY A 323 -0.34 -10.94 26.95
CA GLY A 323 0.97 -10.88 27.62
C GLY A 323 2.19 -11.19 26.74
N ALA A 324 2.01 -11.42 25.43
CA ALA A 324 3.11 -11.75 24.51
C ALA A 324 4.24 -10.71 24.57
N ARG A 325 5.49 -11.17 24.77
CA ARG A 325 6.67 -10.34 25.12
C ARG A 325 6.47 -9.42 26.33
N GLY A 326 5.91 -9.97 27.41
CA GLY A 326 5.68 -9.27 28.69
C GLY A 326 6.95 -8.81 29.43
N ASP A 327 8.13 -9.22 28.95
CA ASP A 327 9.45 -8.72 29.36
C ASP A 327 9.72 -7.27 28.93
N LEU A 328 8.85 -6.68 28.09
CA LEU A 328 9.00 -5.34 27.53
C LEU A 328 7.83 -4.41 27.90
N SER A 329 8.08 -3.10 27.89
CA SER A 329 7.02 -2.12 28.08
C SER A 329 5.99 -2.15 26.93
N GLU A 330 4.73 -1.81 27.24
CA GLU A 330 3.63 -1.93 26.27
C GLU A 330 3.90 -1.15 24.98
N GLY A 331 4.50 0.04 25.06
CA GLY A 331 4.88 0.85 23.89
C GLY A 331 5.84 0.13 22.93
N VAL A 332 6.79 -0.66 23.45
CA VAL A 332 7.73 -1.43 22.62
C VAL A 332 7.03 -2.66 22.03
N ARG A 333 6.29 -3.42 22.84
CA ARG A 333 5.45 -4.56 22.39
C ARG A 333 4.50 -4.12 21.26
N ALA A 334 3.92 -2.93 21.41
CA ALA A 334 3.01 -2.28 20.48
C ALA A 334 3.66 -1.86 19.14
N GLU A 335 4.99 -1.73 19.06
CA GLU A 335 5.70 -1.62 17.79
C GLU A 335 6.11 -2.98 17.21
N MET A 336 6.35 -4.00 18.03
CA MET A 336 6.86 -5.30 17.60
C MET A 336 5.85 -6.15 16.83
N PHE A 337 4.57 -6.14 17.21
CA PHE A 337 3.52 -6.96 16.59
C PHE A 337 2.74 -6.24 15.49
N ALA A 338 2.40 -6.95 14.41
CA ALA A 338 1.50 -6.49 13.35
C ALA A 338 0.94 -7.68 12.54
N GLY A 339 0.12 -7.43 11.51
CA GLY A 339 -0.46 -8.50 10.67
C GLY A 339 0.53 -9.39 9.90
N HIS A 340 1.85 -9.11 9.92
CA HIS A 340 2.89 -10.01 9.39
C HIS A 340 3.39 -11.02 10.45
N SER A 341 3.11 -10.78 11.73
CA SER A 341 3.58 -11.61 12.86
C SER A 341 3.03 -13.04 12.82
N LEU A 342 1.80 -13.24 12.34
CA LEU A 342 1.21 -14.58 12.15
C LEU A 342 1.99 -15.41 11.12
N ARG A 343 2.30 -14.80 9.97
CA ARG A 343 3.10 -15.39 8.89
C ARG A 343 4.54 -15.65 9.34
N ALA A 344 5.14 -14.73 10.10
CA ALA A 344 6.45 -14.93 10.69
C ALA A 344 6.47 -16.07 11.72
N GLY A 345 5.36 -16.26 12.44
CA GLY A 345 5.06 -17.40 13.30
C GLY A 345 5.23 -18.73 12.59
N LEU A 346 4.31 -19.05 11.68
CA LEU A 346 4.34 -20.30 10.90
C LEU A 346 5.71 -20.53 10.23
N ALA A 347 6.30 -19.49 9.64
CA ALA A 347 7.60 -19.57 8.96
C ALA A 347 8.79 -19.86 9.90
N SER A 348 8.63 -19.68 11.21
CA SER A 348 9.65 -19.94 12.23
C SER A 348 9.38 -21.22 13.02
N SER A 349 8.10 -21.58 13.24
CA SER A 349 7.69 -22.77 14.00
C SER A 349 7.57 -24.05 13.15
N ALA A 350 7.52 -23.96 11.83
CA ALA A 350 7.38 -25.14 10.97
C ALA A 350 8.70 -25.93 10.85
N GLU A 351 8.69 -27.16 11.37
CA GLU A 351 9.78 -28.14 11.24
C GLU A 351 9.66 -28.97 9.95
N VAL A 352 9.54 -28.28 8.81
CA VAL A 352 9.47 -28.89 7.48
C VAL A 352 10.54 -28.31 6.54
N ASP A 353 10.84 -29.04 5.46
CA ASP A 353 11.79 -28.63 4.41
C ASP A 353 11.47 -27.22 3.88
N GLU A 354 12.51 -26.42 3.66
CA GLU A 354 12.45 -25.08 3.09
C GLU A 354 11.56 -24.98 1.83
N ARG A 355 11.54 -26.02 0.98
CA ARG A 355 10.71 -26.06 -0.24
C ARG A 355 9.21 -26.00 0.05
N TYR A 356 8.75 -26.68 1.11
CA TYR A 356 7.33 -26.68 1.50
C TYR A 356 6.95 -25.35 2.15
N VAL A 357 7.83 -24.80 3.00
CA VAL A 357 7.66 -23.44 3.55
C VAL A 357 7.63 -22.39 2.42
N GLN A 358 8.48 -22.53 1.40
CA GLN A 358 8.49 -21.64 0.23
C GLN A 358 7.19 -21.73 -0.59
N LYS A 359 6.64 -22.94 -0.82
CA LYS A 359 5.33 -23.15 -1.48
C LYS A 359 4.20 -22.50 -0.68
N GLN A 360 4.02 -22.91 0.58
CA GLN A 360 2.96 -22.46 1.49
C GLN A 360 2.93 -20.93 1.64
N LEU A 361 4.12 -20.31 1.67
CA LEU A 361 4.25 -18.86 1.81
C LEU A 361 4.20 -18.11 0.47
N GLY A 362 4.41 -18.76 -0.68
CA GLY A 362 4.53 -18.09 -1.98
C GLY A 362 5.73 -17.14 -2.00
N HIS A 363 6.92 -17.64 -1.62
CA HIS A 363 8.19 -16.91 -1.73
C HIS A 363 8.83 -17.10 -3.10
N ALA A 364 9.31 -16.01 -3.70
CA ALA A 364 9.93 -16.02 -5.02
C ALA A 364 11.36 -16.61 -5.03
N SER A 365 12.00 -16.72 -3.88
CA SER A 365 13.30 -17.39 -3.72
C SER A 365 13.45 -17.98 -2.31
N ALA A 366 14.30 -19.00 -2.20
CA ALA A 366 14.67 -19.62 -0.91
C ALA A 366 15.22 -18.57 0.07
N GLU A 367 16.01 -17.60 -0.40
CA GLU A 367 16.58 -16.52 0.42
C GLU A 367 15.50 -15.74 1.20
N MET A 368 14.27 -15.60 0.67
CA MET A 368 13.15 -15.03 1.43
C MET A 368 12.65 -15.92 2.58
N THR A 369 12.74 -17.24 2.45
CA THR A 369 12.40 -18.23 3.48
C THR A 369 13.49 -18.33 4.55
N ARG A 370 14.78 -18.35 4.15
CA ARG A 370 15.92 -18.37 5.10
C ARG A 370 15.91 -17.22 6.10
N ARG A 371 15.30 -16.08 5.76
CA ARG A 371 15.15 -14.92 6.67
C ARG A 371 14.38 -15.24 7.96
N TYR A 372 13.50 -16.24 7.96
CA TYR A 372 12.78 -16.72 9.15
C TYR A 372 13.59 -17.82 9.87
N GLN A 373 14.06 -18.82 9.13
CA GLN A 373 14.88 -19.93 9.66
C GLN A 373 16.17 -19.44 10.35
N ARG A 374 16.83 -18.37 9.85
CA ARG A 374 18.00 -17.71 10.47
C ARG A 374 17.80 -17.13 11.88
N ARG A 375 16.58 -17.19 12.44
CA ARG A 375 16.32 -16.91 13.86
C ARG A 375 16.32 -18.18 14.71
N ARG A 376 15.73 -19.28 14.21
CA ARG A 376 15.73 -20.61 14.84
C ARG A 376 17.13 -21.25 14.81
N ASP A 377 17.71 -21.34 13.62
CA ASP A 377 18.92 -22.13 13.36
C ASP A 377 20.24 -21.39 13.68
N ARG A 378 20.16 -20.18 14.25
CA ARG A 378 21.28 -19.22 14.41
C ARG A 378 22.52 -19.77 15.14
N PHE A 379 22.32 -20.65 16.11
CA PHE A 379 23.38 -21.32 16.85
C PHE A 379 23.37 -22.86 16.63
N ARG A 380 22.40 -23.38 15.86
CA ARG A 380 22.27 -24.80 15.55
C ARG A 380 23.08 -25.21 14.31
N ILE A 381 23.26 -24.27 13.38
CA ILE A 381 24.16 -24.41 12.22
C ILE A 381 25.11 -23.21 12.25
N ASN A 382 26.14 -23.31 13.08
CA ASN A 382 27.08 -22.22 13.37
C ASN A 382 28.49 -22.57 12.84
N LEU A 383 29.06 -21.67 12.03
CA LEU A 383 30.38 -21.87 11.40
C LEU A 383 31.55 -21.80 12.40
N THR A 384 31.40 -21.06 13.50
CA THR A 384 32.39 -20.96 14.57
C THR A 384 32.49 -22.31 15.30
N THR A 385 31.33 -22.84 15.74
CA THR A 385 31.24 -24.17 16.36
C THR A 385 31.66 -25.29 15.41
N ALA A 386 31.31 -25.21 14.12
CA ALA A 386 31.73 -26.18 13.11
C ALA A 386 33.23 -26.10 12.76
N ALA A 387 33.90 -24.98 13.08
CA ALA A 387 35.35 -24.81 12.98
C ALA A 387 36.09 -25.13 14.29
N GLY A 388 35.38 -25.54 15.35
CA GLY A 388 35.98 -25.85 16.66
C GLY A 388 36.36 -24.62 17.50
N LEU A 389 35.69 -23.47 17.26
CA LEU A 389 35.88 -22.19 17.96
C LEU A 389 34.66 -21.84 18.83
#